data_AF-A0A7Y4ZKM6-F1
#
_entry.id   AF-A0A7Y4ZKM6-F1
#
_cell.length_a   1.000
_cell.length_b   1.000
_cell.length_c   1.000
_cell.angle_alpha   90.00
_cell.angle_beta   90.00
_cell.angle_gamma   90.00
#
_symmetry.space_group_name_H-M   'P 1'
#
loop_
_entity.id
_entity.type
_entity.pdbx_description
1 polymer ?
#
loop_
_entity_poly.entity_id
_entity_poly.type
_entity_poly.pdbx_seq_one_letter_code
_entity_poly.pdbx_strand_id
1 'polypeptide(L)'
;MLNRSVVVAAALGVVLGGGGVAGFMALTKKPEKVRPDTAAPAKSGADDDEDVEAANANLVRSLAECNRRLGDLGQKRVEPMASAPASDPSQGGSRRGGRGREPQQVDWDRHAADGTVPYRIPCIRDTPFVPSTRQADRLGLAPQDVEVLKEAYKSSNARVMADLVPLCAQVVGTKEVAEKIGPQACMNAIMDSARKQSPEKTKEALSRVAEVNGGKRPAPASTQGALPVEALMLAFTKEQKAFEADLAAKLGPEEARRLANARGLCSERGTARAGAPPAEPDR
;
A
#
# COMPACT_ATOMS: atom_id res chain seq x y z
N MET A 1 -11.45 -37.69 -44.74
CA MET A 1 -11.63 -38.26 -43.39
C MET A 1 -12.41 -37.25 -42.57
N LEU A 2 -13.64 -37.58 -42.18
CA LEU A 2 -14.67 -36.64 -41.73
C LEU A 2 -14.43 -36.10 -40.31
N ASN A 3 -14.51 -34.78 -40.19
CA ASN A 3 -14.56 -34.02 -38.95
C ASN A 3 -15.86 -34.30 -38.17
N ARG A 4 -15.73 -34.76 -36.92
CA ARG A 4 -16.85 -34.83 -35.97
C ARG A 4 -16.98 -33.49 -35.25
N SER A 5 -18.00 -32.72 -35.65
CA SER A 5 -18.48 -31.55 -34.90
C SER A 5 -19.38 -32.02 -33.76
N VAL A 6 -19.05 -31.66 -32.53
CA VAL A 6 -19.91 -31.87 -31.36
C VAL A 6 -20.69 -30.58 -31.13
N VAL A 7 -21.99 -30.63 -31.36
CA VAL A 7 -22.95 -29.58 -31.04
C VAL A 7 -23.35 -29.74 -29.57
N VAL A 8 -23.03 -28.76 -28.73
CA VAL A 8 -23.53 -28.66 -27.36
C VAL A 8 -24.73 -27.72 -27.36
N ALA A 9 -25.90 -28.27 -27.04
CA ALA A 9 -27.14 -27.54 -26.88
C ALA A 9 -27.13 -26.77 -25.55
N ALA A 10 -27.27 -25.45 -25.62
CA ALA A 10 -27.49 -24.59 -24.46
C ALA A 10 -28.99 -24.45 -24.20
N ALA A 11 -29.45 -24.98 -23.07
CA ALA A 11 -30.82 -24.80 -22.58
C ALA A 11 -30.95 -23.43 -21.89
N LEU A 12 -31.77 -22.55 -22.48
CA LEU A 12 -32.22 -21.29 -21.90
C LEU A 12 -33.27 -21.57 -20.81
N GLY A 13 -32.89 -21.37 -19.55
CA GLY A 13 -33.81 -21.30 -18.42
C GLY A 13 -34.17 -19.85 -18.11
N VAL A 14 -35.33 -19.40 -18.58
CA VAL A 14 -35.96 -18.13 -18.19
C VAL A 14 -36.67 -18.34 -16.85
N VAL A 15 -36.28 -17.62 -15.81
CA VAL A 15 -37.07 -17.49 -14.57
C VAL A 15 -37.53 -16.05 -14.44
N LEU A 16 -38.78 -15.84 -14.83
CA LEU A 16 -39.59 -14.67 -14.49
C LEU A 16 -40.09 -14.84 -13.05
N GLY A 17 -39.56 -14.04 -12.14
CA GLY A 17 -40.00 -13.96 -10.75
C GLY A 17 -40.28 -12.51 -10.38
N GLY A 18 -41.51 -12.07 -10.65
CA GLY A 18 -42.06 -10.84 -10.10
C GLY A 18 -42.38 -11.01 -8.61
N GLY A 19 -42.16 -9.96 -7.83
CA GLY A 19 -42.48 -9.93 -6.41
C GLY A 19 -42.15 -8.56 -5.84
N GLY A 20 -43.11 -7.63 -5.96
CA GLY A 20 -43.03 -6.33 -5.32
C GLY A 20 -43.06 -6.47 -3.80
N VAL A 21 -42.33 -5.58 -3.12
CA VAL A 21 -42.60 -5.27 -1.71
C VAL A 21 -42.58 -3.76 -1.54
N ALA A 22 -43.65 -3.31 -0.91
CA ALA A 22 -44.01 -1.96 -0.56
C ALA A 22 -42.93 -1.20 0.24
N GLY A 23 -42.81 0.10 -0.09
CA GLY A 23 -43.04 1.17 0.86
C GLY A 23 -42.22 1.18 2.15
N PHE A 24 -41.05 1.84 2.11
CA PHE A 24 -40.50 2.52 3.27
C PHE A 24 -40.33 4.01 2.94
N MET A 25 -41.40 4.78 3.19
CA MET A 25 -41.29 6.21 3.40
C MET A 25 -40.93 6.43 4.87
N ALA A 26 -39.68 6.83 5.15
CA ALA A 26 -39.32 7.35 6.47
C ALA A 26 -38.20 8.39 6.35
N LEU A 27 -38.60 9.65 6.51
CA LEU A 27 -37.89 10.72 7.22
C LEU A 27 -36.49 11.10 6.68
N THR A 28 -36.48 11.82 5.55
CA THR A 28 -35.40 12.75 5.22
C THR A 28 -35.46 13.96 6.16
N LYS A 29 -34.70 13.91 7.24
CA LYS A 29 -34.44 15.07 8.11
C LYS A 29 -33.65 16.08 7.27
N LYS A 30 -34.33 17.18 6.87
CA LYS A 30 -33.70 18.32 6.18
C LYS A 30 -32.47 18.78 6.97
N PRO A 31 -31.29 18.94 6.35
CA PRO A 31 -30.19 19.63 6.99
C PRO A 31 -30.60 21.09 7.22
N GLU A 32 -30.52 21.50 8.48
CA GLU A 32 -30.74 22.85 8.92
C GLU A 32 -29.77 23.78 8.19
N LYS A 33 -30.34 24.75 7.48
CA LYS A 33 -29.61 25.76 6.72
C LYS A 33 -28.94 26.68 7.74
N VAL A 34 -27.69 26.39 8.10
CA VAL A 34 -26.85 27.30 8.89
C VAL A 34 -26.79 28.61 8.13
N ARG A 35 -27.45 29.63 8.69
CA ARG A 35 -27.36 31.01 8.22
C ARG A 35 -25.88 31.41 8.34
N PRO A 36 -25.24 31.93 7.29
CA PRO A 36 -23.99 32.64 7.47
C PRO A 36 -24.34 33.91 8.25
N ASP A 37 -24.04 33.91 9.54
CA ASP A 37 -23.97 35.15 10.29
C ASP A 37 -23.03 36.07 9.53
N THR A 38 -23.62 37.17 9.10
CA THR A 38 -23.00 38.22 8.33
C THR A 38 -21.94 38.83 9.24
N ALA A 39 -20.71 38.35 9.11
CA ALA A 39 -19.56 38.95 9.77
C ALA A 39 -19.53 40.42 9.32
N ALA A 40 -19.73 41.30 10.29
CA ALA A 40 -19.60 42.73 10.11
C ALA A 40 -18.23 43.02 9.49
N PRO A 41 -18.12 43.97 8.53
CA PRO A 41 -16.85 44.36 7.99
C PRO A 41 -15.97 44.87 9.13
N ALA A 42 -14.90 44.12 9.44
CA ALA A 42 -13.85 44.58 10.32
C ALA A 42 -13.31 45.88 9.70
N LYS A 43 -13.40 46.96 10.48
CA LYS A 43 -12.77 48.23 10.14
C LYS A 43 -11.28 47.94 9.94
N SER A 44 -10.80 48.11 8.72
CA SER A 44 -9.38 48.20 8.39
C SER A 44 -8.83 49.44 9.12
N GLY A 45 -8.37 49.22 10.35
CA GLY A 45 -7.58 50.17 11.11
C GLY A 45 -6.18 50.17 10.53
N ALA A 46 -5.65 51.35 10.27
CA ALA A 46 -4.34 51.59 9.66
C ALA A 46 -3.16 51.30 10.61
N ASP A 47 -3.29 50.32 11.51
CA ASP A 47 -2.29 49.95 12.51
C ASP A 47 -1.65 48.57 12.24
N ASP A 48 -2.09 47.84 11.20
CA ASP A 48 -1.59 46.48 10.89
C ASP A 48 -0.16 46.46 10.33
N ASP A 49 0.35 47.58 9.79
CA ASP A 49 1.69 47.63 9.18
C ASP A 49 2.80 47.51 10.24
N GLU A 50 2.61 48.09 11.44
CA GLU A 50 3.61 48.03 12.52
C GLU A 50 3.68 46.62 13.15
N ASP A 51 2.53 45.94 13.25
CA ASP A 51 2.45 44.56 13.75
C ASP A 51 3.05 43.55 12.75
N VAL A 52 2.87 43.77 11.44
CA VAL A 52 3.47 42.92 10.39
C VAL A 52 5.00 43.13 10.34
N GLU A 53 5.49 44.36 10.48
CA GLU A 53 6.92 44.63 10.57
C GLU A 53 7.55 44.02 11.83
N ALA A 54 6.88 44.10 12.98
CA ALA A 54 7.32 43.47 14.22
C ALA A 54 7.34 41.93 14.13
N ALA A 55 6.35 41.32 13.47
CA ALA A 55 6.30 39.88 13.22
C ALA A 55 7.45 39.42 12.30
N ASN A 56 7.74 40.18 11.24
CA ASN A 56 8.84 39.90 10.33
C ASN A 56 10.21 40.01 11.02
N ALA A 57 10.41 41.00 11.89
CA ALA A 57 11.65 41.16 12.66
C ALA A 57 11.90 39.97 13.61
N ASN A 58 10.85 39.42 14.23
CA ASN A 58 10.95 38.24 15.08
C ASN A 58 11.29 36.97 14.29
N LEU A 59 10.75 36.83 13.07
CA LEU A 59 11.06 35.69 12.19
C LEU A 59 12.53 35.68 11.78
N VAL A 60 13.07 36.84 11.40
CA VAL A 60 14.48 37.00 11.01
C VAL A 60 15.42 36.68 12.19
N ARG A 61 15.09 37.15 13.41
CA ARG A 61 15.83 36.79 14.63
C ARG A 61 15.81 35.28 14.89
N SER A 62 14.64 34.65 14.78
CA SER A 62 14.50 33.20 15.02
C SER A 62 15.29 32.37 14.00
N LEU A 63 15.35 32.80 12.73
CA LEU A 63 16.16 32.15 11.70
C LEU A 63 17.67 32.34 11.94
N ALA A 64 18.09 33.53 12.35
CA ALA A 64 19.49 33.80 12.70
C ALA A 64 19.96 32.96 13.90
N GLU A 65 19.13 32.81 14.94
CA GLU A 65 19.44 31.96 16.09
C GLU A 65 19.50 30.47 15.71
N CYS A 66 18.59 30.02 14.83
CA CYS A 66 18.60 28.64 14.35
C CYS A 66 19.85 28.32 13.53
N ASN A 67 20.30 29.24 12.66
CA ASN A 67 21.54 29.11 11.90
C ASN A 67 22.77 29.12 12.81
N ARG A 68 22.77 29.95 13.86
CA ARG A 68 23.85 29.96 14.86
C ARG A 68 23.94 28.62 15.60
N ARG A 69 22.81 28.06 16.05
CA ARG A 69 22.77 26.74 16.71
C ARG A 69 23.23 25.62 15.78
N LEU A 70 22.90 25.68 14.48
CA LEU A 70 23.40 24.73 13.49
C LEU A 70 24.92 24.85 13.28
N GLY A 71 25.47 26.06 13.29
CA GLY A 71 26.91 26.30 13.26
C GLY A 71 27.64 25.73 14.48
N ASP A 72 27.09 25.95 15.67
CA ASP A 72 27.66 25.42 16.93
C ASP A 72 27.63 23.88 16.97
N LEU A 73 26.59 23.26 16.39
CA LEU A 73 26.51 21.80 16.24
C LEU A 73 27.48 21.27 15.17
N GLY A 74 27.74 22.03 14.10
CA GLY A 74 28.73 21.68 13.08
C GLY A 74 30.18 21.72 13.58
N GLN A 75 30.48 22.57 14.58
CA GLN A 75 31.81 22.65 15.19
C GLN A 75 32.02 21.65 16.33
N LYS A 76 30.96 21.12 16.95
CA LYS A 76 31.04 19.91 17.78
C LYS A 76 31.23 18.69 16.89
N ARG A 77 32.44 18.57 16.34
CA ARG A 77 32.94 17.35 15.72
C ARG A 77 32.81 16.25 16.77
N VAL A 78 31.84 15.38 16.58
CA VAL A 78 31.67 14.16 17.38
C VAL A 78 33.01 13.45 17.31
N GLU A 79 33.72 13.37 18.45
CA GLU A 79 34.93 12.58 18.52
C GLU A 79 34.59 11.17 18.03
N PRO A 80 35.42 10.57 17.16
CA PRO A 80 35.13 9.25 16.63
C PRO A 80 34.97 8.30 17.81
N MET A 81 33.73 7.82 18.03
CA MET A 81 33.43 6.77 18.99
C MET A 81 34.43 5.65 18.73
N ALA A 82 35.26 5.36 19.73
CA ALA A 82 36.22 4.27 19.70
C ALA A 82 35.51 3.02 19.16
N SER A 83 36.13 2.42 18.15
CA SER A 83 35.62 1.26 17.41
C SER A 83 34.97 0.27 18.36
N ALA A 84 33.64 0.15 18.26
CA ALA A 84 32.91 -0.86 18.99
C ALA A 84 33.52 -2.24 18.65
N PRO A 85 33.75 -3.11 19.64
CA PRO A 85 34.31 -4.43 19.38
C PRO A 85 33.43 -5.18 18.37
N ALA A 86 34.10 -5.89 17.46
CA ALA A 86 33.46 -6.71 16.44
C ALA A 86 32.39 -7.59 17.10
N SER A 87 31.13 -7.32 16.76
CA SER A 87 30.01 -8.09 17.30
C SER A 87 30.05 -9.49 16.71
N ASP A 88 30.16 -10.49 17.58
CA ASP A 88 30.03 -11.91 17.27
C ASP A 88 28.72 -12.16 16.49
N PRO A 89 28.77 -12.76 15.28
CA PRO A 89 27.58 -12.99 14.44
C PRO A 89 26.60 -14.02 15.03
N SER A 90 26.93 -14.64 16.16
CA SER A 90 26.28 -15.88 16.62
C SER A 90 25.22 -15.70 17.72
N GLN A 91 25.03 -14.51 18.29
CA GLN A 91 24.08 -14.30 19.39
C GLN A 91 22.94 -13.32 19.04
N GLY A 92 21.84 -13.87 18.53
CA GLY A 92 20.61 -14.00 19.31
C GLY A 92 19.99 -12.73 19.92
N GLY A 93 20.02 -11.59 19.24
CA GLY A 93 19.22 -10.42 19.61
C GLY A 93 18.30 -10.03 18.46
N SER A 94 16.99 -10.19 18.64
CA SER A 94 15.94 -9.71 17.72
C SER A 94 16.06 -8.19 17.53
N ARG A 95 16.97 -7.77 16.64
CA ARG A 95 17.14 -6.39 16.22
C ARG A 95 15.91 -6.03 15.41
N ARG A 96 14.95 -5.38 16.08
CA ARG A 96 13.80 -4.68 15.51
C ARG A 96 14.22 -4.02 14.17
N GLY A 97 13.59 -4.47 13.09
CA GLY A 97 13.78 -3.90 11.76
C GLY A 97 14.77 -4.66 10.89
N GLY A 98 14.46 -5.92 10.58
CA GLY A 98 15.01 -6.63 9.43
C GLY A 98 14.96 -5.70 8.21
N ARG A 99 16.15 -5.30 7.76
CA ARG A 99 16.36 -4.13 6.91
C ARG A 99 15.95 -4.43 5.48
N GLY A 100 14.65 -4.42 5.17
CA GLY A 100 14.13 -4.42 3.79
C GLY A 100 14.81 -5.41 2.83
N ARG A 101 15.37 -6.50 3.35
CA ARG A 101 16.09 -7.49 2.58
C ARG A 101 15.04 -8.36 1.92
N GLU A 102 15.22 -8.64 0.63
CA GLU A 102 14.37 -9.58 -0.08
C GLU A 102 14.42 -10.95 0.63
N PRO A 103 13.25 -11.57 0.92
CA PRO A 103 13.22 -12.86 1.59
C PRO A 103 14.05 -13.91 0.81
N GLN A 104 14.91 -14.63 1.52
CA GLN A 104 15.68 -15.75 0.96
C GLN A 104 14.83 -17.02 0.95
N GLN A 105 15.34 -18.07 0.30
CA GLN A 105 14.70 -19.39 0.29
C GLN A 105 14.32 -19.89 1.69
N VAL A 106 15.23 -19.78 2.66
CA VAL A 106 14.98 -20.20 4.05
C VAL A 106 13.86 -19.38 4.71
N ASP A 107 13.70 -18.11 4.33
CA ASP A 107 12.63 -17.26 4.82
C ASP A 107 11.28 -17.72 4.22
N TRP A 108 11.25 -17.99 2.91
CA TRP A 108 10.07 -18.52 2.22
C TRP A 108 9.63 -19.88 2.75
N ASP A 109 10.57 -20.74 3.11
CA ASP A 109 10.30 -22.04 3.70
C ASP A 109 9.60 -21.92 5.06
N ARG A 110 10.05 -20.96 5.89
CA ARG A 110 9.38 -20.63 7.16
C ARG A 110 8.00 -20.07 6.91
N HIS A 111 7.87 -19.13 5.98
CA HIS A 111 6.59 -18.55 5.59
C HIS A 111 5.58 -19.60 5.09
N ALA A 112 6.04 -20.58 4.32
CA ALA A 112 5.23 -21.71 3.88
C ALA A 112 4.76 -22.59 5.05
N ALA A 113 5.65 -22.90 6.01
CA ALA A 113 5.28 -23.68 7.21
C ALA A 113 4.27 -22.94 8.10
N ASP A 114 4.46 -21.63 8.28
CA ASP A 114 3.63 -20.79 9.14
C ASP A 114 2.30 -20.38 8.48
N GLY A 115 2.18 -20.52 7.15
CA GLY A 115 1.06 -19.99 6.38
C GLY A 115 1.01 -18.46 6.43
N THR A 116 2.17 -17.84 6.24
CA THR A 116 2.33 -16.38 6.21
C THR A 116 2.96 -15.94 4.90
N VAL A 117 2.65 -14.72 4.45
CA VAL A 117 3.23 -14.15 3.23
C VAL A 117 3.61 -12.70 3.50
N PRO A 118 4.92 -12.36 3.56
CA PRO A 118 5.33 -10.98 3.53
C PRO A 118 5.02 -10.39 2.16
N TYR A 119 4.47 -9.18 2.13
CA TYR A 119 4.26 -8.44 0.90
C TYR A 119 4.77 -7.01 1.05
N ARG A 120 5.17 -6.46 -0.09
CA ARG A 120 5.53 -5.07 -0.27
C ARG A 120 4.99 -4.66 -1.63
N ILE A 121 4.20 -3.61 -1.68
CA ILE A 121 3.69 -3.07 -2.94
C ILE A 121 3.83 -1.55 -2.93
N PRO A 122 3.96 -0.91 -4.10
CA PRO A 122 3.69 0.52 -4.23
C PRO A 122 2.33 0.85 -3.62
N CYS A 123 2.22 1.96 -2.89
CA CYS A 123 0.97 2.27 -2.22
C CYS A 123 -0.17 2.51 -3.23
N ILE A 124 -1.31 1.89 -2.98
CA ILE A 124 -2.48 1.98 -3.85
C ILE A 124 -3.29 3.20 -3.43
N ARG A 125 -3.52 4.13 -4.37
CA ARG A 125 -4.27 5.36 -4.15
C ARG A 125 -5.06 5.73 -5.41
N ASP A 126 -6.15 6.46 -5.25
CA ASP A 126 -6.94 6.97 -6.39
C ASP A 126 -6.10 7.88 -7.28
N THR A 127 -5.25 8.71 -6.67
CA THR A 127 -4.24 9.51 -7.35
C THR A 127 -2.88 8.84 -7.24
N PRO A 128 -2.15 8.60 -8.35
CA PRO A 128 -0.80 8.04 -8.31
C PRO A 128 0.10 8.84 -7.36
N PHE A 129 0.96 8.14 -6.62
CA PHE A 129 1.91 8.80 -5.75
C PHE A 129 2.92 9.61 -6.57
N VAL A 130 3.14 10.86 -6.17
CA VAL A 130 4.19 11.73 -6.69
C VAL A 130 5.07 12.14 -5.52
N PRO A 131 6.38 11.86 -5.53
CA PRO A 131 7.26 12.31 -4.47
C PRO A 131 7.31 13.84 -4.48
N SER A 132 7.29 14.45 -3.29
CA SER A 132 7.55 15.90 -3.15
C SER A 132 8.97 16.24 -3.61
N THR A 133 9.22 17.51 -3.98
CA THR A 133 10.57 18.00 -4.33
C THR A 133 11.61 17.61 -3.29
N ARG A 134 11.31 17.82 -2.00
CA ARG A 134 12.20 17.43 -0.89
C ARG A 134 12.45 15.92 -0.80
N GLN A 135 11.49 15.08 -1.20
CA GLN A 135 11.71 13.62 -1.29
C GLN A 135 12.58 13.27 -2.49
N ALA A 136 12.33 13.90 -3.65
CA ALA A 136 13.15 13.72 -4.85
C ALA A 136 14.62 14.10 -4.59
N ASP A 137 14.86 15.26 -3.98
CA ASP A 137 16.20 15.74 -3.61
C ASP A 137 16.92 14.77 -2.68
N ARG A 138 16.24 14.27 -1.63
CA ARG A 138 16.82 13.28 -0.71
C ARG A 138 17.13 11.95 -1.37
N LEU A 139 16.41 11.61 -2.43
CA LEU A 139 16.64 10.40 -3.21
C LEU A 139 17.68 10.62 -4.32
N GLY A 140 18.14 11.85 -4.54
CA GLY A 140 19.05 12.20 -5.64
C GLY A 140 18.41 12.04 -7.01
N LEU A 141 17.09 12.21 -7.11
CA LEU A 141 16.34 12.07 -8.36
C LEU A 141 16.40 13.35 -9.17
N ALA A 142 16.65 13.23 -10.47
CA ALA A 142 16.48 14.36 -11.37
C ALA A 142 14.98 14.62 -11.62
N PRO A 143 14.57 15.84 -12.02
CA PRO A 143 13.17 16.16 -12.27
C PRO A 143 12.48 15.21 -13.26
N GLN A 144 13.17 14.74 -14.30
CA GLN A 144 12.64 13.79 -15.26
C GLN A 144 12.37 12.40 -14.65
N ASP A 145 13.14 11.98 -13.64
CA ASP A 145 12.97 10.68 -12.98
C ASP A 145 11.73 10.67 -12.09
N VAL A 146 11.27 11.85 -11.64
CA VAL A 146 10.02 12.00 -10.88
C VAL A 146 8.82 11.63 -11.74
N GLU A 147 8.80 12.03 -13.02
CA GLU A 147 7.72 11.65 -13.93
C GLU A 147 7.77 10.14 -14.28
N VAL A 148 8.96 9.55 -14.37
CA VAL A 148 9.12 8.09 -14.52
C VAL A 148 8.52 7.35 -13.32
N LEU A 149 8.80 7.80 -12.10
CA LEU A 149 8.22 7.22 -10.89
C LEU A 149 6.71 7.33 -10.87
N LYS A 150 6.16 8.51 -11.19
CA LYS A 150 4.71 8.74 -11.25
C LYS A 150 4.02 7.79 -12.24
N GLU A 151 4.60 7.57 -13.42
CA GLU A 151 4.03 6.63 -14.41
C GLU A 151 4.14 5.17 -13.93
N ALA A 152 5.22 4.80 -13.25
CA ALA A 152 5.37 3.47 -12.65
C ALA A 152 4.31 3.24 -11.54
N TYR A 153 4.06 4.24 -10.68
CA TYR A 153 2.99 4.16 -9.68
C TYR A 153 1.61 4.06 -10.31
N LYS A 154 1.34 4.82 -11.38
CA LYS A 154 0.08 4.74 -12.11
C LYS A 154 -0.13 3.36 -12.74
N SER A 155 0.91 2.80 -13.36
CA SER A 155 0.89 1.46 -13.95
C SER A 155 0.68 0.37 -12.90
N SER A 156 1.36 0.51 -11.74
CA SER A 156 1.19 -0.37 -10.60
C SER A 156 -0.23 -0.34 -10.05
N ASN A 157 -0.78 0.85 -9.80
CA ASN A 157 -2.16 1.01 -9.32
C ASN A 157 -3.16 0.39 -10.30
N ALA A 158 -2.97 0.57 -11.60
CA ALA A 158 -3.84 -0.02 -12.61
C ALA A 158 -3.82 -1.56 -12.57
N ARG A 159 -2.64 -2.19 -12.49
CA ARG A 159 -2.51 -3.66 -12.38
C ARG A 159 -3.15 -4.19 -11.10
N VAL A 160 -2.81 -3.59 -9.97
CA VAL A 160 -3.36 -4.02 -8.68
C VAL A 160 -4.87 -3.90 -8.64
N MET A 161 -5.44 -2.79 -9.15
CA MET A 161 -6.89 -2.62 -9.18
C MET A 161 -7.58 -3.60 -10.15
N ALA A 162 -6.94 -3.93 -11.28
CA ALA A 162 -7.45 -4.92 -12.22
C ALA A 162 -7.57 -6.32 -11.59
N ASP A 163 -6.64 -6.68 -10.70
CA ASP A 163 -6.69 -7.95 -9.95
C ASP A 163 -7.60 -7.86 -8.71
N LEU A 164 -7.56 -6.74 -7.98
CA LEU A 164 -8.23 -6.57 -6.69
C LEU A 164 -9.75 -6.45 -6.81
N VAL A 165 -10.25 -5.66 -7.77
CA VAL A 165 -11.70 -5.38 -7.88
C VAL A 165 -12.52 -6.66 -8.13
N PRO A 166 -12.15 -7.56 -9.07
CA PRO A 166 -12.87 -8.81 -9.26
C PRO A 166 -12.84 -9.72 -8.03
N LEU A 167 -11.73 -9.78 -7.30
CA LEU A 167 -11.61 -10.58 -6.07
C LEU A 167 -12.48 -9.99 -4.95
N CYS A 168 -12.51 -8.67 -4.86
CA CYS A 168 -13.33 -7.95 -3.89
C CYS A 168 -14.82 -8.15 -4.17
N ALA A 169 -15.24 -8.09 -5.44
CA ALA A 169 -16.61 -8.32 -5.86
C ALA A 169 -17.14 -9.71 -5.46
N GLN A 170 -16.28 -10.74 -5.45
CA GLN A 170 -16.64 -12.09 -4.98
C GLN A 170 -16.99 -12.11 -3.48
N VAL A 171 -16.45 -11.18 -2.70
CA VAL A 171 -16.65 -11.11 -1.25
C VAL A 171 -17.77 -10.14 -0.88
N VAL A 172 -17.83 -8.98 -1.55
CA VAL A 172 -18.82 -7.93 -1.25
C VAL A 172 -20.10 -8.07 -2.08
N GLY A 173 -20.15 -9.03 -2.99
CA GLY A 173 -21.32 -9.46 -3.74
C GLY A 173 -21.52 -8.81 -5.11
N THR A 174 -21.01 -7.59 -5.33
CA THR A 174 -21.15 -6.88 -6.62
C THR A 174 -19.90 -6.09 -6.98
N LYS A 175 -19.69 -5.85 -8.27
CA LYS A 175 -18.56 -5.08 -8.79
C LYS A 175 -18.68 -3.60 -8.43
N GLU A 176 -19.91 -3.06 -8.47
CA GLU A 176 -20.20 -1.66 -8.20
C GLU A 176 -19.89 -1.27 -6.75
N VAL A 177 -20.10 -2.19 -5.80
CA VAL A 177 -19.70 -1.98 -4.40
C VAL A 177 -18.18 -2.06 -4.26
N ALA A 178 -17.53 -3.05 -4.89
CA ALA A 178 -16.08 -3.21 -4.85
C ALA A 178 -15.33 -1.97 -5.36
N GLU A 179 -15.82 -1.34 -6.43
CA GLU A 179 -15.23 -0.11 -6.99
C GLU A 179 -15.40 1.11 -6.07
N LYS A 180 -16.44 1.15 -5.22
CA LYS A 180 -16.76 2.31 -4.36
C LYS A 180 -16.08 2.28 -3.00
N ILE A 181 -15.82 1.09 -2.43
CA ILE A 181 -15.26 0.99 -1.08
C ILE A 181 -13.76 1.27 -1.03
N GLY A 182 -13.08 1.27 -2.19
CA GLY A 182 -11.66 1.55 -2.32
C GLY A 182 -10.76 0.34 -2.00
N PRO A 183 -9.46 0.44 -2.34
CA PRO A 183 -8.53 -0.69 -2.30
C PRO A 183 -8.33 -1.25 -0.89
N GLN A 184 -8.18 -0.39 0.12
CA GLN A 184 -7.95 -0.84 1.50
C GLN A 184 -9.12 -1.64 2.05
N ALA A 185 -10.34 -1.16 1.82
CA ALA A 185 -11.54 -1.85 2.26
C ALA A 185 -11.69 -3.20 1.54
N CYS A 186 -11.38 -3.26 0.25
CA CYS A 186 -11.36 -4.51 -0.51
C CYS A 186 -10.34 -5.52 0.03
N MET A 187 -9.10 -5.09 0.31
CA MET A 187 -8.09 -5.96 0.91
C MET A 187 -8.55 -6.51 2.26
N ASN A 188 -9.07 -5.65 3.13
CA ASN A 188 -9.57 -6.05 4.44
C ASN A 188 -10.76 -7.01 4.32
N ALA A 189 -11.72 -6.73 3.43
CA ALA A 189 -12.87 -7.60 3.19
C ALA A 189 -12.43 -9.01 2.74
N ILE A 190 -11.51 -9.11 1.78
CA ILE A 190 -10.97 -10.40 1.31
C ILE A 190 -10.29 -11.16 2.44
N MET A 191 -9.38 -10.48 3.17
CA MET A 191 -8.63 -11.10 4.26
C MET A 191 -9.54 -11.55 5.41
N ASP A 192 -10.44 -10.68 5.87
CA ASP A 192 -11.34 -10.97 6.99
C ASP A 192 -12.36 -12.05 6.64
N SER A 193 -12.88 -12.02 5.41
CA SER A 193 -13.78 -13.06 4.93
C SER A 193 -13.09 -14.43 4.89
N ALA A 194 -11.86 -14.50 4.34
CA ALA A 194 -11.11 -15.76 4.29
C ALA A 194 -10.84 -16.33 5.69
N ARG A 195 -10.40 -15.49 6.63
CA ARG A 195 -10.15 -15.89 8.03
C ARG A 195 -11.40 -16.38 8.75
N LYS A 196 -12.54 -15.70 8.55
CA LYS A 196 -13.82 -16.05 9.19
C LYS A 196 -14.41 -17.33 8.62
N GLN A 197 -14.34 -17.52 7.31
CA GLN A 197 -14.96 -18.67 6.65
C GLN A 197 -14.16 -19.96 6.83
N SER A 198 -12.83 -19.90 6.71
CA SER A 198 -11.97 -21.09 6.74
C SER A 198 -10.52 -20.71 7.07
N PRO A 199 -10.14 -20.60 8.36
CA PRO A 199 -8.77 -20.28 8.75
C PRO A 199 -7.76 -21.31 8.24
N GLU A 200 -8.08 -22.61 8.27
CA GLU A 200 -7.19 -23.66 7.77
C GLU A 200 -6.95 -23.56 6.25
N LYS A 201 -8.03 -23.38 5.46
CA LYS A 201 -7.88 -23.18 4.00
C LYS A 201 -7.12 -21.90 3.67
N THR A 202 -7.28 -20.85 4.49
CA THR A 202 -6.51 -19.61 4.36
C THR A 202 -5.03 -19.86 4.64
N LYS A 203 -4.71 -20.65 5.69
CA LYS A 203 -3.34 -21.05 5.99
C LYS A 203 -2.72 -21.81 4.84
N GLU A 204 -3.41 -22.83 4.34
CA GLU A 204 -2.97 -23.60 3.16
C GLU A 204 -2.75 -22.70 1.94
N ALA A 205 -3.69 -21.80 1.63
CA ALA A 205 -3.54 -20.84 0.53
C ALA A 205 -2.29 -19.99 0.68
N LEU A 206 -2.06 -19.40 1.85
CA LEU A 206 -0.87 -18.58 2.12
C LEU A 206 0.42 -19.41 2.06
N SER A 207 0.39 -20.66 2.53
CA SER A 207 1.50 -21.61 2.37
C SER A 207 1.82 -21.85 0.90
N ARG A 208 0.81 -22.05 0.04
CA ARG A 208 1.01 -22.20 -1.41
C ARG A 208 1.64 -20.97 -2.05
N VAL A 209 1.20 -19.77 -1.66
CA VAL A 209 1.80 -18.52 -2.16
C VAL A 209 3.27 -18.41 -1.75
N ALA A 210 3.62 -18.77 -0.52
CA ALA A 210 5.00 -18.80 -0.07
C ALA A 210 5.84 -19.85 -0.81
N GLU A 211 5.30 -21.05 -1.08
CA GLU A 211 5.96 -22.07 -1.91
C GLU A 211 6.22 -21.59 -3.34
N VAL A 212 5.26 -20.87 -3.93
CA VAL A 212 5.41 -20.27 -5.27
C VAL A 212 6.52 -19.22 -5.27
N ASN A 213 6.53 -18.32 -4.29
CA ASN A 213 7.54 -17.27 -4.19
C ASN A 213 8.94 -17.81 -3.85
N GLY A 214 9.00 -18.90 -3.08
CA GLY A 214 10.21 -19.67 -2.84
C GLY A 214 10.57 -20.64 -3.96
N GLY A 215 9.93 -20.60 -5.13
CA GLY A 215 10.27 -21.45 -6.28
C GLY A 215 10.07 -22.96 -6.08
N LYS A 216 9.44 -23.39 -4.98
CA LYS A 216 9.13 -24.80 -4.69
C LYS A 216 7.92 -25.30 -5.47
N ARG A 217 7.08 -24.38 -5.93
CA ARG A 217 5.91 -24.64 -6.75
C ARG A 217 5.89 -23.67 -7.94
N PRO A 218 5.54 -24.10 -9.15
CA PRO A 218 5.30 -23.16 -10.24
C PRO A 218 4.11 -22.26 -9.91
N ALA A 219 4.17 -21.00 -10.35
CA ALA A 219 3.01 -20.12 -10.27
C ALA A 219 1.83 -20.73 -11.04
N PRO A 220 0.60 -20.65 -10.52
CA PRO A 220 -0.56 -21.16 -11.23
C PRO A 220 -0.75 -20.39 -12.55
N ALA A 221 -1.09 -21.09 -13.63
CA ALA A 221 -1.32 -20.46 -14.93
C ALA A 221 -2.52 -19.50 -14.93
N SER A 222 -3.46 -19.72 -14.01
CA SER A 222 -4.67 -18.93 -13.81
C SER A 222 -5.04 -18.93 -12.34
N THR A 223 -5.61 -17.82 -11.84
CA THR A 223 -6.18 -17.72 -10.50
C THR A 223 -7.65 -18.17 -10.46
N GLN A 224 -8.21 -18.65 -11.57
CA GLN A 224 -9.57 -19.20 -11.60
C GLN A 224 -9.67 -20.42 -10.68
N GLY A 225 -10.60 -20.36 -9.72
CA GLY A 225 -10.81 -21.41 -8.72
C GLY A 225 -9.86 -21.34 -7.51
N ALA A 226 -8.88 -20.44 -7.50
CA ALA A 226 -8.10 -20.15 -6.30
C ALA A 226 -8.98 -19.41 -5.28
N LEU A 227 -8.64 -19.54 -3.99
CA LEU A 227 -9.28 -18.73 -2.96
C LEU A 227 -8.95 -17.24 -3.21
N PRO A 228 -9.89 -16.30 -2.98
CA PRO A 228 -9.64 -14.88 -3.22
C PRO A 228 -8.38 -14.35 -2.51
N VAL A 229 -8.10 -14.86 -1.30
CA VAL A 229 -6.88 -14.52 -0.55
C VAL A 229 -5.58 -15.02 -1.22
N GLU A 230 -5.62 -16.20 -1.85
CA GLU A 230 -4.47 -16.75 -2.58
C GLU A 230 -4.18 -15.92 -3.82
N ALA A 231 -5.20 -15.64 -4.62
CA ALA A 231 -5.09 -14.81 -5.82
C ALA A 231 -4.59 -13.40 -5.48
N LEU A 232 -5.12 -12.78 -4.42
CA LEU A 232 -4.69 -11.47 -3.95
C LEU A 232 -3.20 -11.46 -3.57
N MET A 233 -2.74 -12.45 -2.81
CA MET A 233 -1.34 -12.50 -2.36
C MET A 233 -0.36 -12.86 -3.48
N LEU A 234 -0.78 -13.65 -4.48
CA LEU A 234 0.00 -13.85 -5.70
C LEU A 234 0.15 -12.54 -6.49
N ALA A 235 -0.93 -11.76 -6.63
CA ALA A 235 -0.87 -10.45 -7.29
C ALA A 235 0.09 -9.50 -6.55
N PHE A 236 0.00 -9.42 -5.22
CA PHE A 236 0.83 -8.49 -4.44
C PHE A 236 2.30 -8.86 -4.42
N THR A 237 2.62 -10.14 -4.29
CA THR A 237 4.01 -10.60 -4.29
C THR A 237 4.68 -10.44 -5.67
N LYS A 238 3.90 -10.50 -6.75
CA LYS A 238 4.36 -10.21 -8.12
C LYS A 238 4.53 -8.71 -8.39
N GLU A 239 3.66 -7.88 -7.82
CA GLU A 239 3.59 -6.45 -8.18
C GLU A 239 4.88 -5.69 -7.88
N GLN A 240 5.57 -5.99 -6.77
CA GLN A 240 6.87 -5.36 -6.48
C GLN A 240 7.89 -5.55 -7.60
N LYS A 241 7.94 -6.75 -8.19
CA LYS A 241 8.86 -7.08 -9.29
C LYS A 241 8.42 -6.41 -10.59
N ALA A 242 7.11 -6.31 -10.83
CA ALA A 242 6.57 -5.57 -11.97
C ALA A 242 6.90 -4.07 -11.88
N PHE A 243 6.74 -3.48 -10.70
CA PHE A 243 7.11 -2.09 -10.44
C PHE A 243 8.62 -1.84 -10.61
N GLU A 244 9.47 -2.73 -10.09
CA GLU A 244 10.92 -2.64 -10.33
C GLU A 244 11.25 -2.76 -11.82
N ALA A 245 10.57 -3.65 -12.56
CA ALA A 245 10.77 -3.79 -14.00
C ALA A 245 10.34 -2.53 -14.79
N ASP A 246 9.21 -1.90 -14.43
CA ASP A 246 8.75 -0.65 -15.04
C ASP A 246 9.79 0.46 -14.86
N LEU A 247 10.37 0.59 -13.65
CA LEU A 247 11.45 1.53 -13.38
C LEU A 247 12.72 1.16 -14.14
N ALA A 248 13.08 -0.13 -14.18
CA ALA A 248 14.31 -0.60 -14.80
C ALA A 248 14.33 -0.32 -16.31
N ALA A 249 13.17 -0.35 -16.96
CA ALA A 249 13.02 -0.03 -18.37
C ALA A 249 13.39 1.43 -18.71
N LYS A 250 13.41 2.33 -17.73
CA LYS A 250 13.68 3.77 -17.93
C LYS A 250 14.93 4.28 -17.21
N LEU A 251 15.22 3.74 -16.02
CA LEU A 251 16.31 4.20 -15.15
C LEU A 251 17.47 3.20 -15.05
N GLY A 252 17.29 1.99 -15.59
CA GLY A 252 18.23 0.88 -15.42
C GLY A 252 17.99 0.06 -14.15
N PRO A 253 18.50 -1.19 -14.10
CA PRO A 253 18.16 -2.16 -13.07
C PRO A 253 18.67 -1.78 -11.67
N GLU A 254 19.85 -1.17 -11.56
CA GLU A 254 20.42 -0.79 -10.26
C GLU A 254 19.61 0.33 -9.59
N GLU A 255 19.27 1.35 -10.36
CA GLU A 255 18.50 2.51 -9.91
C GLU A 255 17.05 2.10 -9.59
N ALA A 256 16.44 1.27 -10.44
CA ALA A 256 15.12 0.71 -10.19
C ALA A 256 15.07 -0.07 -8.87
N ARG A 257 16.04 -0.95 -8.62
CA ARG A 257 16.12 -1.71 -7.36
C ARG A 257 16.28 -0.79 -6.17
N ARG A 258 17.14 0.23 -6.27
CA ARG A 258 17.36 1.23 -5.21
C ARG A 258 16.07 1.95 -4.87
N LEU A 259 15.35 2.43 -5.88
CA LEU A 259 14.10 3.18 -5.73
C LEU A 259 12.96 2.29 -5.23
N ALA A 260 12.72 1.14 -5.86
CA ALA A 260 11.70 0.19 -5.45
C ALA A 260 11.86 -0.23 -3.98
N ASN A 261 13.10 -0.20 -3.47
CA ASN A 261 13.43 -0.49 -2.07
C ASN A 261 13.56 0.73 -1.14
N ALA A 262 13.52 1.96 -1.65
CA ALA A 262 13.70 3.18 -0.87
C ALA A 262 12.64 3.37 0.21
N ARG A 263 13.04 3.95 1.35
CA ARG A 263 12.12 4.29 2.47
C ARG A 263 11.39 5.61 2.27
N GLY A 264 11.92 6.49 1.43
CA GLY A 264 11.31 7.79 1.12
C GLY A 264 10.14 7.72 0.16
N LEU A 265 9.94 6.56 -0.49
CA LEU A 265 8.84 6.29 -1.41
C LEU A 265 7.68 5.60 -0.70
N CYS A 266 6.50 5.80 -1.24
CA CYS A 266 5.25 5.28 -0.67
C CYS A 266 5.11 3.80 -0.99
N SER A 267 5.19 2.96 0.04
CA SER A 267 5.02 1.51 -0.09
C SER A 267 4.14 0.99 1.03
N GLU A 268 3.17 0.16 0.70
CA GLU A 268 2.45 -0.64 1.69
C GLU A 268 3.26 -1.92 1.97
N ARG A 269 3.41 -2.25 3.25
CA ARG A 269 4.18 -3.41 3.71
C ARG A 269 3.38 -4.12 4.77
N GLY A 270 3.33 -5.44 4.69
CA GLY A 270 2.66 -6.24 5.68
C GLY A 270 3.02 -7.70 5.60
N THR A 271 2.41 -8.46 6.50
CA THR A 271 2.46 -9.92 6.47
C THR A 271 1.03 -10.42 6.53
N ALA A 272 0.58 -11.06 5.46
CA ALA A 272 -0.66 -11.81 5.46
C ALA A 272 -0.47 -13.07 6.31
N ARG A 273 -1.48 -13.38 7.12
CA ARG A 273 -1.50 -14.53 8.04
C ARG A 273 -2.92 -15.04 8.18
N ALA A 274 -3.07 -16.35 8.33
CA ALA A 274 -4.36 -17.01 8.50
C ALA A 274 -4.97 -16.79 9.88
N GLY A 275 -4.14 -16.75 10.92
CA GLY A 275 -4.58 -16.45 12.28
C GLY A 275 -4.88 -14.98 12.50
N ALA A 276 -5.71 -14.68 13.51
CA ALA A 276 -5.77 -13.35 14.09
C ALA A 276 -4.34 -12.91 14.50
N PRO A 277 -4.04 -11.60 14.49
CA PRO A 277 -2.85 -11.13 15.18
C PRO A 277 -2.83 -11.73 16.59
N PRO A 278 -1.67 -12.19 17.11
CA PRO A 278 -1.58 -12.44 18.53
C PRO A 278 -2.03 -11.14 19.22
N ALA A 279 -2.92 -11.27 20.22
CA ALA A 279 -3.37 -10.12 20.98
C ALA A 279 -2.13 -9.31 21.38
N GLU A 280 -2.10 -8.02 21.05
CA GLU A 280 -1.01 -7.17 21.55
C GLU A 280 -1.02 -7.33 23.08
N PRO A 281 0.11 -7.65 23.71
CA PRO A 281 0.16 -7.69 25.16
C PRO A 281 -0.27 -6.30 25.66
N ASP A 282 -1.29 -6.26 26.51
CA ASP A 282 -1.76 -5.02 27.14
C ASP A 282 -0.52 -4.26 27.68
N ARG A 283 -0.29 -3.07 27.14
CA ARG A 283 0.85 -2.21 27.50
C ARG A 283 0.45 -1.22 28.57
#